data_AF-A0A956ANX8-F1
#
_entry.id   AF-A0A956ANX8-F1
#
_cell.length_a   1.000
_cell.length_b   1.000
_cell.length_c   1.000
_cell.angle_alpha   90.00
_cell.angle_beta   90.00
_cell.angle_gamma   90.00
#
_symmetry.space_group_name_H-M   'P 1'
#
loop_
_entity.id
_entity.type
_entity.pdbx_description
1 polymer ?
#
loop_
_entity_poly.entity_id
_entity_poly.type
_entity_poly.pdbx_seq_one_letter_code
_entity_poly.pdbx_strand_id
1 'polypeptide(L)'
;MFAKESKRVRHFVGRCERGEDLHAALLALAVENGIQAGWVRGLGALEGAELREYDQDSQRYRAPVRFDTALEVLSLTGNISSRGDQPFVHLHVTLSRETDNGIQLLGGHLERGRVFALEFHVESFDDVALVRERDPATGLHLFVESTRAVQRGGAPAATVREPHAAEQRGAHPESSKAEPIIERVRERAQRVAEVVEPASRVAPSSAAGVTWAMVASASEEAQQAPLPSRPARPARREPEVKTPAHRPPPLHDPAATDAHTVLFDEPIPEVGEYLDHRQFGVCKIERMDDDGGVLLRMPDKRKKLIKLDVLQVQEPRIEGNRIIYPVRPRGPRKA
;
A
#
# COMPACT_ATOMS: atom_id res chain seq x y z
N MET A 1 -20.38 -9.20 -14.27
CA MET A 1 -19.34 -9.93 -13.51
C MET A 1 -18.52 -10.71 -14.53
N PHE A 2 -17.19 -10.65 -14.43
CA PHE A 2 -16.28 -11.42 -15.27
C PHE A 2 -15.37 -12.25 -14.35
N ALA A 3 -15.18 -13.52 -14.67
CA ALA A 3 -14.33 -14.43 -13.90
C ALA A 3 -13.70 -15.46 -14.84
N LYS A 4 -12.48 -15.88 -14.52
CA LYS A 4 -11.80 -17.01 -15.18
C LYS A 4 -11.23 -17.94 -14.12
N GLU A 5 -11.38 -19.24 -14.34
CA GLU A 5 -10.77 -20.29 -13.54
C GLU A 5 -9.43 -20.69 -14.17
N SER A 6 -8.39 -20.82 -13.34
CA SER A 6 -7.12 -21.43 -13.73
C SER A 6 -7.00 -22.80 -13.06
N LYS A 7 -6.56 -23.79 -13.82
CA LYS A 7 -6.25 -25.15 -13.33
C LYS A 7 -4.76 -25.45 -13.34
N ARG A 8 -3.95 -24.52 -13.86
CA ARG A 8 -2.49 -24.67 -13.96
C ARG A 8 -1.79 -23.47 -13.33
N VAL A 9 -1.43 -23.64 -12.06
CA VAL A 9 -0.77 -22.61 -11.26
C VAL A 9 0.70 -22.97 -11.00
N ARG A 10 1.61 -22.02 -11.26
CA ARG A 10 3.01 -22.07 -10.77
C ARG A 10 3.19 -21.03 -9.68
N HIS A 11 4.04 -21.32 -8.70
CA HIS A 11 4.36 -20.39 -7.62
C HIS A 11 5.82 -19.95 -7.70
N PHE A 12 6.04 -18.65 -7.57
CA PHE A 12 7.36 -18.04 -7.47
C PHE A 12 7.46 -17.36 -6.11
N VAL A 13 8.50 -17.67 -5.36
CA VAL A 13 8.81 -17.02 -4.08
C VAL A 13 10.22 -16.46 -4.21
N GLY A 14 10.41 -15.21 -3.80
CA GLY A 14 11.69 -14.55 -3.96
C GLY A 14 11.76 -13.25 -3.20
N ARG A 15 12.87 -12.54 -3.41
CA ARG A 15 13.10 -11.21 -2.88
C ARG A 15 13.56 -10.28 -3.99
N CYS A 16 13.30 -8.99 -3.83
CA CYS A 16 13.91 -7.95 -4.63
C CYS A 16 15.25 -7.52 -4.03
N GLU A 17 16.14 -7.01 -4.87
CA GLU A 17 17.39 -6.41 -4.42
C GLU A 17 17.17 -4.97 -3.97
N ARG A 18 18.01 -4.52 -3.03
CA ARG A 18 17.97 -3.14 -2.55
C ARG A 18 18.24 -2.17 -3.69
N GLY A 19 17.45 -1.09 -3.74
CA GLY A 19 17.55 -0.02 -4.72
C GLY A 19 16.78 -0.27 -6.01
N GLU A 20 16.25 -1.48 -6.23
CA GLU A 20 15.42 -1.81 -7.39
C GLU A 20 14.09 -1.05 -7.36
N ASP A 21 13.54 -0.82 -8.56
CA ASP A 21 12.15 -0.44 -8.72
C ASP A 21 11.27 -1.70 -8.70
N LEU A 22 10.30 -1.73 -7.78
CA LEU A 22 9.47 -2.91 -7.55
C LEU A 22 8.66 -3.32 -8.79
N HIS A 23 8.12 -2.36 -9.55
CA HIS A 23 7.37 -2.67 -10.77
C HIS A 23 8.27 -3.25 -11.84
N ALA A 24 9.46 -2.65 -12.03
CA ALA A 24 10.44 -3.15 -13.00
C ALA A 24 10.94 -4.56 -12.65
N ALA A 25 11.21 -4.83 -11.36
CA ALA A 25 11.65 -6.15 -10.90
C ALA A 25 10.58 -7.24 -11.15
N LEU A 26 9.31 -6.96 -10.79
CA LEU A 26 8.20 -7.88 -11.04
C LEU A 26 7.89 -8.06 -12.53
N LEU A 27 8.05 -7.01 -13.33
CA LEU A 27 7.90 -7.09 -14.78
C LEU A 27 9.01 -7.95 -15.41
N ALA A 28 10.26 -7.79 -14.95
CA ALA A 28 11.37 -8.63 -15.40
C ALA A 28 11.13 -10.10 -15.07
N LEU A 29 10.73 -10.41 -13.83
CA LEU A 29 10.33 -11.77 -13.42
C LEU A 29 9.24 -12.33 -14.35
N ALA A 30 8.22 -11.53 -14.67
CA ALA A 30 7.12 -11.94 -15.53
C ALA A 30 7.60 -12.27 -16.96
N VAL A 31 8.45 -11.41 -17.54
CA VAL A 31 9.01 -11.62 -18.89
C VAL A 31 9.89 -12.85 -18.93
N GLU A 32 10.83 -12.99 -17.99
CA GLU A 32 11.78 -14.10 -17.92
C GLU A 32 11.09 -15.46 -17.79
N ASN A 33 9.96 -15.51 -17.09
CA ASN A 33 9.24 -16.76 -16.80
C ASN A 33 7.97 -16.95 -17.64
N GLY A 34 7.72 -16.06 -18.61
CA GLY A 34 6.55 -16.11 -19.49
C GLY A 34 5.21 -15.97 -18.76
N ILE A 35 5.16 -15.19 -17.67
CA ILE A 35 3.95 -14.96 -16.86
C ILE A 35 3.09 -13.90 -17.55
N GLN A 36 1.96 -14.32 -18.12
CA GLN A 36 0.98 -13.42 -18.76
C GLN A 36 -0.23 -13.09 -17.87
N ALA A 37 -0.47 -13.93 -16.86
CA ALA A 37 -1.54 -13.76 -15.90
C ALA A 37 -1.06 -14.27 -14.55
N GLY A 38 -1.32 -13.52 -13.48
CA GLY A 38 -0.93 -13.93 -12.15
C GLY A 38 -1.39 -13.00 -11.05
N TRP A 39 -1.17 -13.43 -9.81
CA TRP A 39 -1.43 -12.66 -8.61
C TRP A 39 -0.15 -12.45 -7.81
N VAL A 40 0.00 -11.27 -7.21
CA VAL A 40 1.21 -10.88 -6.49
C VAL A 40 0.84 -10.53 -5.06
N ARG A 41 1.61 -11.04 -4.10
CA ARG A 41 1.58 -10.65 -2.68
C ARG A 41 3.01 -10.39 -2.20
N GLY A 42 3.17 -9.52 -1.20
CA GLY A 42 4.49 -9.28 -0.61
C GLY A 42 4.45 -8.45 0.65
N LEU A 43 5.61 -8.39 1.31
CA LEU A 43 5.89 -7.60 2.52
C LEU A 43 7.37 -7.22 2.55
N GLY A 44 7.74 -6.29 3.43
CA GLY A 44 9.13 -5.84 3.57
C GLY A 44 9.21 -4.34 3.79
N ALA A 45 10.15 -3.66 3.14
CA ALA A 45 10.38 -2.23 3.30
C ALA A 45 10.81 -1.55 1.98
N LEU A 46 10.44 -0.28 1.83
CA LEU A 46 10.81 0.61 0.74
C LEU A 46 11.63 1.79 1.28
N GLU A 47 12.61 2.26 0.49
CA GLU A 47 13.34 3.51 0.73
C GLU A 47 12.53 4.75 0.29
N GLY A 48 11.47 4.53 -0.47
CA GLY A 48 10.53 5.56 -0.89
C GLY A 48 9.45 4.99 -1.81
N ALA A 49 8.32 5.68 -1.86
CA ALA A 49 7.17 5.29 -2.67
C ALA A 49 6.44 6.50 -3.28
N GLU A 50 5.79 6.26 -4.41
CA GLU A 50 4.84 7.19 -5.03
C GLU A 50 3.48 6.51 -5.08
N LEU A 51 2.46 7.15 -4.49
CA LEU A 51 1.09 6.64 -4.45
C LEU A 51 0.16 7.51 -5.29
N ARG A 52 -0.84 6.91 -5.92
CA ARG A 52 -1.88 7.62 -6.66
C ARG A 52 -3.29 7.29 -6.18
N GLU A 53 -4.14 8.30 -6.29
CA GLU A 53 -5.60 8.19 -6.17
C GLU A 53 -6.22 8.35 -7.55
N TYR A 54 -7.24 7.55 -7.85
CA TYR A 54 -8.06 7.72 -9.05
C TYR A 54 -9.31 8.54 -8.71
N ASP A 55 -9.44 9.70 -9.34
CA ASP A 55 -10.63 10.55 -9.23
C ASP A 55 -11.71 10.00 -10.16
N GLN A 56 -12.78 9.47 -9.58
CA GLN A 56 -13.84 8.76 -10.30
C GLN A 56 -14.76 9.70 -11.08
N ASP A 57 -14.94 10.94 -10.62
CA ASP A 57 -15.80 11.94 -11.27
C ASP A 57 -15.16 12.43 -12.58
N SER A 58 -13.86 12.73 -12.52
CA SER A 58 -13.09 13.19 -13.67
C SER A 58 -12.49 12.05 -14.50
N GLN A 59 -12.59 10.81 -14.01
CA GLN A 59 -12.00 9.60 -14.59
C GLN A 59 -10.49 9.74 -14.88
N ARG A 60 -9.75 10.35 -13.95
CA ARG A 60 -8.31 10.62 -14.09
C ARG A 60 -7.57 10.31 -12.80
N TYR A 61 -6.32 9.86 -12.94
CA TYR A 61 -5.43 9.79 -11.79
C TYR A 61 -5.05 11.20 -11.35
N ARG A 62 -5.06 11.42 -10.02
CA ARG A 62 -4.44 12.59 -9.43
C ARG A 62 -2.91 12.53 -9.61
N ALA A 63 -2.25 13.67 -9.38
CA ALA A 63 -0.80 13.70 -9.32
C ALA A 63 -0.31 12.73 -8.23
N PRO A 64 0.77 11.97 -8.48
CA PRO A 64 1.31 11.09 -7.45
C PRO A 64 1.79 11.86 -6.23
N VAL A 65 1.50 11.31 -5.06
CA VAL A 65 2.02 11.78 -3.78
C VAL A 65 3.29 10.99 -3.48
N ARG A 66 4.40 11.71 -3.33
CA ARG A 66 5.73 11.13 -3.14
C ARG A 66 6.13 11.10 -1.68
N PHE A 67 6.71 9.99 -1.26
CA PHE A 67 7.24 9.74 0.07
C PHE A 67 8.68 9.27 -0.05
N ASP A 68 9.63 10.17 0.19
CA ASP A 68 11.07 9.87 0.20
C ASP A 68 11.57 9.58 1.62
N THR A 69 11.07 8.49 2.21
CA THR A 69 11.43 8.07 3.57
C THR A 69 11.33 6.55 3.70
N ALA A 70 11.92 5.99 4.76
CA ALA A 70 11.79 4.58 5.09
C ALA A 70 10.32 4.23 5.37
N LEU A 71 9.84 3.19 4.69
CA LEU A 71 8.45 2.75 4.73
C LEU A 71 8.41 1.24 4.90
N GLU A 72 7.77 0.76 5.95
CA GLU A 72 7.44 -0.66 6.09
C GLU A 72 6.25 -0.98 5.20
N VAL A 73 6.34 -2.06 4.43
CA VAL A 73 5.30 -2.63 3.58
C VAL A 73 4.54 -3.67 4.41
N LEU A 74 3.41 -3.23 4.96
CA LEU A 74 2.53 -4.08 5.75
C LEU A 74 1.74 -5.06 4.88
N SER A 75 1.37 -4.63 3.68
CA SER A 75 0.71 -5.47 2.67
C SER A 75 0.97 -4.91 1.29
N LEU A 76 1.50 -5.74 0.41
CA LEU A 76 1.51 -5.52 -1.04
C LEU A 76 0.58 -6.54 -1.68
N THR A 77 -0.36 -6.09 -2.50
CA THR A 77 -1.24 -6.98 -3.26
C THR A 77 -1.43 -6.44 -4.67
N GLY A 78 -1.40 -7.32 -5.66
CA GLY A 78 -1.59 -6.92 -7.03
C GLY A 78 -1.75 -8.09 -7.98
N ASN A 79 -1.65 -7.81 -9.27
CA ASN A 79 -1.74 -8.81 -10.33
C ASN A 79 -0.79 -8.51 -11.47
N ILE A 80 -0.46 -9.58 -12.19
CA ILE A 80 0.18 -9.55 -13.50
C ILE A 80 -0.90 -9.89 -14.52
N SER A 81 -0.99 -9.10 -15.57
CA SER A 81 -1.96 -9.24 -16.65
C SER A 81 -1.34 -8.77 -17.97
N SER A 82 -2.02 -8.92 -19.09
CA SER A 82 -1.57 -8.38 -20.38
C SER A 82 -2.30 -7.09 -20.71
N ARG A 83 -1.57 -6.09 -21.21
CA ARG A 83 -2.13 -4.91 -21.85
C ARG A 83 -1.53 -4.79 -23.24
N GLY A 84 -2.33 -5.12 -24.26
CA GLY A 84 -1.78 -5.47 -25.57
C GLY A 84 -0.95 -6.75 -25.46
N ASP A 85 0.24 -6.76 -26.05
CA ASP A 85 1.14 -7.92 -26.08
C ASP A 85 2.23 -7.88 -24.98
N GLN A 86 2.10 -6.99 -24.00
CA GLN A 86 3.08 -6.82 -22.92
C GLN A 86 2.48 -7.14 -21.56
N PRO A 87 3.24 -7.77 -20.64
CA PRO A 87 2.84 -7.90 -19.25
C PRO A 87 2.68 -6.53 -18.59
N PHE A 88 1.73 -6.43 -17.69
CA PHE A 88 1.35 -5.25 -16.95
C PHE A 88 1.16 -5.63 -15.49
N VAL A 89 1.89 -4.96 -14.63
CA VAL A 89 1.88 -5.15 -13.18
C VAL A 89 1.02 -4.04 -12.56
N HIS A 90 0.02 -4.43 -11.78
CA HIS A 90 -0.84 -3.50 -11.05
C HIS A 90 -0.79 -3.81 -9.56
N LEU A 91 -0.23 -2.89 -8.77
CA LEU A 91 -0.01 -3.07 -7.33
C LEU A 91 -0.79 -2.04 -6.52
N HIS A 92 -1.31 -2.49 -5.39
CA HIS A 92 -1.76 -1.67 -4.28
C HIS A 92 -0.93 -2.02 -3.05
N VAL A 93 -0.76 -1.05 -2.17
CA VAL A 93 0.07 -1.21 -0.98
C VAL A 93 -0.55 -0.55 0.25
N THR A 94 -0.27 -1.13 1.42
CA THR A 94 -0.40 -0.48 2.73
C THR A 94 1.00 -0.35 3.31
N LEU A 95 1.35 0.87 3.70
CA LEU A 95 2.66 1.24 4.21
C LEU A 95 2.53 1.83 5.61
N SER A 96 3.56 1.68 6.44
CA SER A 96 3.70 2.43 7.68
C SER A 96 5.01 3.19 7.73
N ARG A 97 4.98 4.36 8.39
CA ARG A 97 6.17 5.12 8.76
C ARG A 97 6.04 5.65 10.17
N GLU A 98 7.18 5.82 10.84
CA GLU A 98 7.25 6.58 12.07
C GLU A 98 7.23 8.09 11.77
N THR A 99 6.50 8.84 12.57
CA THR A 99 6.48 10.31 12.54
C THR A 99 6.58 10.84 13.97
N ASP A 100 6.79 12.15 14.16
CA ASP A 100 6.84 12.76 15.49
C ASP A 100 5.53 12.56 16.31
N ASN A 101 4.43 12.24 15.63
CA ASN A 101 3.13 11.96 16.24
C ASN A 101 2.81 10.45 16.30
N GLY A 102 3.83 9.59 16.17
CA GLY A 102 3.72 8.13 16.16
C GLY A 102 3.58 7.53 14.75
N ILE A 103 3.13 6.27 14.71
CA ILE A 103 3.00 5.49 13.47
C ILE A 103 1.88 6.05 12.59
N GLN A 104 2.21 6.36 11.33
CA GLN A 104 1.25 6.73 10.32
C GLN A 104 1.11 5.60 9.28
N LEU A 105 -0.14 5.26 8.95
CA LEU A 105 -0.47 4.38 7.84
C LEU A 105 -0.74 5.18 6.56
N LEU A 106 -0.22 4.68 5.45
CA LEU A 106 -0.42 5.20 4.10
C LEU A 106 -0.88 4.04 3.20
N GLY A 107 -1.65 4.32 2.15
CA GLY A 107 -2.03 3.28 1.22
C GLY A 107 -2.68 3.81 -0.04
N GLY A 108 -2.71 2.97 -1.07
CA GLY A 108 -3.29 3.32 -2.36
C GLY A 108 -2.73 2.51 -3.52
N HIS A 109 -2.96 3.00 -4.73
CA HIS A 109 -2.31 2.49 -5.93
C HIS A 109 -0.82 2.85 -5.88
N LEU A 110 0.05 1.86 -5.94
CA LEU A 110 1.49 2.08 -5.96
C LEU A 110 1.90 2.41 -7.39
N GLU A 111 2.37 3.63 -7.63
CA GLU A 111 2.95 4.03 -8.91
C GLU A 111 4.41 3.58 -9.00
N ARG A 112 5.15 3.77 -7.90
CA ARG A 112 6.58 3.51 -7.82
C ARG A 112 6.97 3.11 -6.41
N GLY A 113 7.87 2.15 -6.27
CA GLY A 113 8.44 1.75 -4.98
C GLY A 113 9.91 1.41 -5.13
N ARG A 114 10.78 2.14 -4.42
CA ARG A 114 12.21 1.82 -4.35
C ARG A 114 12.44 0.83 -3.21
N VAL A 115 12.89 -0.36 -3.55
CA VAL A 115 13.04 -1.46 -2.57
C VAL A 115 14.18 -1.17 -1.60
N PHE A 116 13.93 -1.36 -0.30
CA PHE A 116 14.99 -1.55 0.68
C PHE A 116 15.26 -3.05 0.86
N ALA A 117 14.24 -3.80 1.26
CA ALA A 117 14.23 -5.25 1.36
C ALA A 117 12.79 -5.73 1.21
N LEU A 118 12.46 -6.51 0.17
CA LEU A 118 11.08 -6.93 -0.09
C LEU A 118 11.04 -8.39 -0.50
N GLU A 119 10.17 -9.17 0.13
CA GLU A 119 9.89 -10.56 -0.18
C GLU A 119 8.52 -10.67 -0.82
N PHE A 120 8.40 -11.53 -1.84
CA PHE A 120 7.19 -11.66 -2.62
C PHE A 120 6.81 -13.13 -2.87
N HIS A 121 5.52 -13.31 -3.12
CA HIS A 121 4.92 -14.51 -3.69
C HIS A 121 4.14 -14.13 -4.95
N VAL A 122 4.43 -14.80 -6.06
CA VAL A 122 3.70 -14.68 -7.32
C VAL A 122 3.07 -16.01 -7.69
N GLU A 123 1.77 -16.00 -7.95
CA GLU A 123 1.01 -17.11 -8.53
C GLU A 123 0.87 -16.84 -10.03
N SER A 124 1.44 -17.70 -10.89
CA SER A 124 1.29 -17.62 -12.35
C SER A 124 0.17 -18.55 -12.81
N PHE A 125 -0.76 -18.03 -13.59
CA PHE A 125 -1.88 -18.75 -14.17
C PHE A 125 -1.59 -19.08 -15.64
N ASP A 126 -0.99 -20.25 -15.90
CA ASP A 126 -0.42 -20.55 -17.22
C ASP A 126 -1.47 -20.96 -18.26
N ASP A 127 -2.70 -21.21 -17.87
CA ASP A 127 -3.83 -21.60 -18.73
C ASP A 127 -4.88 -20.50 -18.90
N VAL A 128 -4.66 -19.33 -18.30
CA VAL A 128 -5.56 -18.19 -18.36
C VAL A 128 -4.86 -16.98 -18.96
N ALA A 129 -5.58 -16.27 -19.82
CA ALA A 129 -5.19 -14.94 -20.27
C ALA A 129 -6.07 -13.88 -19.56
N LEU A 130 -5.43 -13.00 -18.80
CA LEU A 130 -6.04 -11.81 -18.20
C LEU A 130 -5.65 -10.59 -19.03
N VAL A 131 -6.51 -10.18 -19.97
CA VAL A 131 -6.25 -9.05 -20.87
C VAL A 131 -6.98 -7.81 -20.35
N ARG A 132 -6.32 -6.65 -20.42
CA ARG A 132 -6.91 -5.36 -20.06
C ARG A 132 -7.27 -4.52 -21.28
N GLU A 133 -8.51 -4.05 -21.31
CA GLU A 133 -8.99 -3.06 -22.30
C GLU A 133 -9.63 -1.88 -21.59
N ARG A 134 -9.72 -0.74 -22.29
CA ARG A 134 -10.32 0.47 -21.73
C ARG A 134 -11.81 0.27 -21.57
N ASP A 135 -12.29 0.38 -20.35
CA ASP A 135 -13.72 0.41 -20.03
C ASP A 135 -14.24 1.85 -20.15
N PRO A 136 -15.22 2.14 -21.03
CA PRO A 136 -15.74 3.50 -21.20
C PRO A 136 -16.46 4.05 -19.97
N ALA A 137 -17.06 3.18 -19.15
CA ALA A 137 -17.85 3.61 -17.99
C ALA A 137 -16.98 4.11 -16.83
N THR A 138 -15.78 3.53 -16.65
CA THR A 138 -14.85 3.90 -15.59
C THR A 138 -13.65 4.71 -16.07
N GLY A 139 -13.32 4.64 -17.37
CA GLY A 139 -12.10 5.22 -17.93
C GLY A 139 -10.83 4.42 -17.64
N LEU A 140 -10.93 3.33 -16.87
CA LEU A 140 -9.82 2.46 -16.48
C LEU A 140 -9.58 1.34 -17.50
N HIS A 141 -8.44 0.67 -17.38
CA HIS A 141 -8.15 -0.55 -18.14
C HIS A 141 -8.48 -1.78 -17.28
N LEU A 142 -9.63 -2.40 -17.54
CA LEU A 142 -10.17 -3.49 -16.73
C LEU A 142 -10.01 -4.84 -17.45
N PHE A 143 -10.12 -5.94 -16.69
CA PHE A 143 -10.10 -7.26 -17.31
C PHE A 143 -11.30 -7.45 -18.23
N VAL A 144 -11.03 -8.00 -19.41
CA VAL A 144 -12.05 -8.34 -20.39
C VAL A 144 -12.05 -9.82 -20.71
N GLU A 145 -13.20 -10.28 -21.19
CA GLU A 145 -13.34 -11.58 -21.80
C GLU A 145 -12.60 -11.59 -23.14
N SER A 146 -11.31 -11.93 -23.11
CA SER A 146 -10.53 -12.08 -24.34
C SER A 146 -11.16 -13.16 -25.22
N THR A 147 -11.63 -12.76 -26.40
CA THR A 147 -12.06 -13.66 -27.50
C THR A 147 -10.88 -14.24 -28.27
N ARG A 148 -9.65 -13.84 -27.96
CA ARG A 148 -8.44 -14.37 -28.61
C ARG A 148 -8.03 -15.66 -27.92
N ALA A 149 -8.25 -16.77 -28.62
CA ALA A 149 -7.69 -18.07 -28.27
C ALA A 149 -6.19 -17.96 -28.04
N VAL A 150 -5.71 -18.51 -26.93
CA VAL A 150 -4.28 -18.65 -26.62
C VAL A 150 -3.65 -19.48 -27.74
N GLN A 151 -3.01 -18.83 -28.71
CA GLN A 151 -2.17 -19.53 -29.67
C GLN A 151 -0.92 -19.98 -28.92
N ARG A 152 -0.89 -21.27 -28.57
CA ARG A 152 0.28 -21.94 -27.97
C ARG A 152 1.42 -21.95 -29.00
N GLY A 153 2.43 -21.11 -28.79
CA GLY A 153 3.74 -21.27 -29.42
C GLY A 153 4.50 -22.41 -28.75
N GLY A 154 4.25 -23.65 -29.18
CA GLY A 154 5.07 -24.79 -28.81
C GLY A 154 6.29 -24.87 -29.70
N ALA A 155 7.48 -24.59 -29.17
CA ALA A 155 8.73 -25.05 -29.79
C ALA A 155 8.91 -26.55 -29.47
N PRO A 156 9.21 -27.41 -30.44
CA PRO A 156 9.42 -28.82 -30.17
C PRO A 156 10.76 -29.02 -29.44
N ALA A 157 10.76 -29.94 -28.48
CA ALA A 157 11.94 -30.40 -27.77
C ALA A 157 12.99 -30.94 -28.76
N ALA A 158 14.17 -30.32 -28.76
CA ALA A 158 15.33 -30.84 -29.46
C ALA A 158 15.79 -32.13 -28.77
N THR A 159 15.72 -33.24 -29.50
CA THR A 159 16.29 -34.54 -29.11
C THR A 159 17.81 -34.45 -29.00
N VAL A 160 18.34 -34.83 -27.85
CA VAL A 160 19.76 -35.05 -27.59
C VAL A 160 20.24 -36.29 -28.38
N ARG A 161 21.26 -36.11 -29.22
CA ARG A 161 22.18 -37.17 -29.65
C ARG A 161 23.60 -36.60 -29.74
N GLU A 162 24.51 -37.23 -29.02
CA GLU A 162 25.97 -37.13 -29.20
C GLU A 162 26.52 -38.51 -29.62
N PRO A 163 27.81 -38.66 -30.01
CA PRO A 163 28.56 -37.84 -30.97
C PRO A 163 29.25 -38.73 -32.04
N HIS A 164 29.63 -38.16 -33.18
CA HIS A 164 30.67 -38.77 -34.02
C HIS A 164 31.59 -37.67 -34.60
N ALA A 165 32.89 -37.90 -34.44
CA ALA A 165 33.98 -37.05 -34.87
C ALA A 165 34.23 -37.16 -36.39
N ALA A 166 34.54 -36.04 -37.05
CA ALA A 166 35.84 -35.78 -37.69
C ALA A 166 35.79 -34.58 -38.67
N GLU A 167 36.88 -33.82 -38.62
CA GLU A 167 37.50 -33.02 -39.68
C GLU A 167 37.15 -31.55 -39.93
N GLN A 168 38.26 -30.81 -40.09
CA GLN A 168 38.45 -29.37 -40.13
C GLN A 168 38.20 -28.81 -41.53
N ARG A 169 37.74 -27.54 -41.60
CA ARG A 169 38.34 -26.45 -42.40
C ARG A 169 37.49 -25.16 -42.32
N GLY A 170 38.16 -24.04 -42.01
CA GLY A 170 37.98 -22.78 -42.74
C GLY A 170 37.09 -21.67 -42.13
N ALA A 171 37.78 -20.61 -41.70
CA ALA A 171 37.38 -19.19 -41.74
C ALA A 171 36.25 -18.67 -40.81
N HIS A 172 36.68 -17.98 -39.74
CA HIS A 172 35.87 -17.01 -38.99
C HIS A 172 35.94 -15.62 -39.63
N PRO A 173 34.81 -14.89 -39.72
CA PRO A 173 34.76 -13.47 -39.44
C PRO A 173 34.08 -13.22 -38.08
N GLU A 174 34.44 -12.10 -37.48
CA GLU A 174 34.17 -11.68 -36.11
C GLU A 174 32.68 -11.69 -35.73
N SER A 175 32.41 -12.22 -34.53
CA SER A 175 31.10 -12.17 -33.88
C SER A 175 30.82 -10.77 -33.35
N SER A 176 29.89 -10.06 -33.98
CA SER A 176 29.15 -8.95 -33.38
C SER A 176 28.47 -9.45 -32.10
N LYS A 177 28.92 -8.97 -30.94
CA LYS A 177 28.27 -9.20 -29.64
C LYS A 177 26.92 -8.47 -29.67
N ALA A 178 25.84 -9.21 -29.86
CA ALA A 178 24.51 -8.71 -29.57
C ALA A 178 24.42 -8.43 -28.06
N GLU A 179 24.14 -7.19 -27.69
CA GLU A 179 23.83 -6.80 -26.31
C GLU A 179 22.65 -7.65 -25.79
N PRO A 180 22.73 -8.14 -24.55
CA PRO A 180 21.65 -8.92 -23.97
C PRO A 180 20.39 -8.05 -23.88
N ILE A 181 19.24 -8.65 -24.22
CA ILE A 181 17.91 -8.03 -24.24
C ILE A 181 17.58 -7.28 -22.92
N ILE A 182 18.20 -7.71 -21.82
CA ILE A 182 18.12 -7.10 -20.48
C ILE A 182 18.53 -5.62 -20.50
N GLU A 183 19.61 -5.26 -21.20
CA GLU A 183 20.09 -3.88 -21.29
C GLU A 183 19.08 -3.02 -22.08
N ARG A 184 18.50 -3.59 -23.15
CA ARG A 184 17.48 -2.91 -23.98
C ARG A 184 16.16 -2.69 -23.24
N VAL A 185 15.77 -3.61 -22.37
CA VAL A 185 14.57 -3.46 -21.53
C VAL A 185 14.81 -2.45 -20.40
N ARG A 186 16.00 -2.46 -19.79
CA ARG A 186 16.41 -1.45 -18.79
C ARG A 186 16.50 -0.05 -19.39
N GLU A 187 17.15 0.11 -20.52
CA GLU A 187 17.23 1.39 -21.24
C GLU A 187 15.85 1.88 -21.69
N ARG A 188 14.94 0.98 -22.08
CA ARG A 188 13.59 1.38 -22.51
C ARG A 188 12.68 1.72 -21.33
N ALA A 189 12.82 1.03 -20.20
CA ALA A 189 12.15 1.40 -18.95
C ALA A 189 12.64 2.77 -18.43
N GLN A 190 13.94 3.06 -18.56
CA GLN A 190 14.51 4.38 -18.27
C GLN A 190 14.01 5.45 -19.24
N ARG A 191 13.90 5.17 -20.54
CA ARG A 191 13.31 6.11 -21.52
C ARG A 191 11.82 6.38 -21.29
N VAL A 192 11.04 5.39 -20.85
CA VAL A 192 9.63 5.60 -20.48
C VAL A 192 9.52 6.49 -19.22
N ALA A 193 10.48 6.42 -18.30
CA ALA A 193 10.58 7.33 -17.16
C ALA A 193 11.03 8.75 -17.57
N GLU A 194 11.85 8.90 -18.61
CA GLU A 194 12.32 10.20 -19.15
C GLU A 194 11.28 10.92 -20.02
N VAL A 195 10.36 10.20 -20.68
CA VAL A 195 9.31 10.79 -21.53
C VAL A 195 8.21 11.50 -20.70
N VAL A 196 8.23 11.38 -19.37
CA VAL A 196 7.44 12.22 -18.47
C VAL A 196 8.28 13.47 -18.11
N GLU A 197 8.45 14.35 -19.08
CA GLU A 197 9.01 15.68 -18.84
C GLU A 197 8.04 16.54 -17.99
N PRO A 198 8.53 17.31 -17.01
CA PRO A 198 7.72 18.25 -16.26
C PRO A 198 7.23 19.35 -17.19
N ALA A 199 5.98 19.79 -17.01
CA ALA A 199 5.42 20.91 -17.77
C ALA A 199 6.31 22.17 -17.60
N SER A 200 7.16 22.38 -18.59
CA SER A 200 8.00 23.56 -18.79
C SER A 200 7.12 24.78 -19.06
N ARG A 201 7.34 25.83 -18.28
CA ARG A 201 6.69 27.14 -18.41
C ARG A 201 7.12 27.78 -19.74
N VAL A 202 6.17 27.98 -20.65
CA VAL A 202 6.32 28.92 -21.76
C VAL A 202 5.48 30.16 -21.45
N ALA A 203 6.14 31.28 -21.21
CA ALA A 203 5.50 32.59 -21.11
C ALA A 203 5.16 33.11 -22.51
N PRO A 204 3.97 33.69 -22.75
CA PRO A 204 3.71 34.42 -23.97
C PRO A 204 4.29 35.84 -23.86
N SER A 205 4.95 36.26 -24.93
CA SER A 205 5.34 37.64 -25.22
C SER A 205 4.11 38.42 -25.69
N SER A 206 3.74 39.49 -24.98
CA SER A 206 2.98 40.62 -25.54
C SER A 206 3.17 41.87 -24.66
N ALA A 207 3.25 43.02 -25.31
CA ALA A 207 3.70 44.31 -24.82
C ALA A 207 2.91 44.93 -23.64
N ALA A 208 3.59 45.86 -22.95
CA ALA A 208 3.22 46.70 -21.80
C ALA A 208 3.30 46.01 -20.42
N GLY A 209 4.48 46.09 -19.77
CA GLY A 209 4.70 45.50 -18.45
C GLY A 209 5.73 46.27 -17.63
N VAL A 210 5.41 46.44 -16.35
CA VAL A 210 6.11 47.21 -15.30
C VAL A 210 7.61 46.88 -15.26
N THR A 211 8.46 47.92 -15.24
CA THR A 211 9.91 47.77 -15.13
C THR A 211 10.37 47.69 -13.67
N TRP A 212 11.54 47.10 -13.42
CA TRP A 212 12.13 47.04 -12.09
C TRP A 212 12.34 48.41 -11.43
N ALA A 213 12.49 49.48 -12.22
CA ALA A 213 12.52 50.85 -11.73
C ALA A 213 11.16 51.33 -11.19
N MET A 214 10.05 50.90 -11.79
CA MET A 214 8.70 51.20 -11.32
C MET A 214 8.35 50.44 -10.05
N VAL A 215 8.83 49.20 -9.90
CA VAL A 215 8.67 48.40 -8.67
C VAL A 215 9.47 49.01 -7.50
N ALA A 216 10.68 49.51 -7.76
CA ALA A 216 11.49 50.19 -6.75
C ALA A 216 10.83 51.50 -6.27
N SER A 217 10.32 52.32 -7.20
CA SER A 217 9.61 53.57 -6.87
C SER A 217 8.33 53.31 -6.05
N ALA A 218 7.55 52.28 -6.40
CA ALA A 218 6.34 51.93 -5.66
C ALA A 218 6.63 51.37 -4.25
N SER A 219 7.81 50.75 -4.07
CA SER A 219 8.26 50.22 -2.77
C SER A 219 8.74 51.33 -1.83
N GLU A 220 9.44 52.35 -2.36
CA GLU A 220 9.84 53.53 -1.58
C GLU A 220 8.63 54.37 -1.14
N GLU A 221 7.63 54.56 -2.01
CA GLU A 221 6.39 55.26 -1.65
C GLU A 221 5.57 54.50 -0.58
N ALA A 222 5.56 53.17 -0.63
CA ALA A 222 4.87 52.34 0.37
C ALA A 222 5.55 52.35 1.75
N GLN A 223 6.88 52.53 1.80
CA GLN A 223 7.63 52.62 3.05
C GLN A 223 7.56 54.00 3.71
N GLN A 224 7.22 55.05 2.95
CA GLN A 224 7.08 56.43 3.45
C GLN A 224 5.62 56.80 3.80
N ALA A 225 4.64 55.94 3.51
CA ALA A 225 3.25 56.18 3.84
C ALA A 225 2.97 55.93 5.34
N PRO A 226 2.30 56.86 6.06
CA PRO A 226 1.93 56.65 7.45
C PRO A 226 0.88 55.53 7.57
N LEU A 227 1.06 54.66 8.56
CA LEU A 227 0.13 53.57 8.84
C LEU A 227 -1.27 54.12 9.16
N PRO A 228 -2.36 53.58 8.57
CA PRO A 228 -3.70 54.01 8.90
C PRO A 228 -4.03 53.67 10.36
N SER A 229 -4.54 54.65 11.09
CA SER A 229 -5.00 54.48 12.48
C SER A 229 -6.21 53.54 12.51
N ARG A 230 -6.07 52.45 13.27
CA ARG A 230 -7.14 51.48 13.52
C ARG A 230 -8.24 52.16 14.34
N PRO A 231 -9.53 52.19 13.91
CA PRO A 231 -10.59 52.66 14.78
C PRO A 231 -10.79 51.67 15.93
N ALA A 232 -11.08 52.21 17.12
CA ALA A 232 -11.35 51.43 18.32
C ALA A 232 -12.51 50.44 18.08
N ARG A 233 -12.28 49.18 18.46
CA ARG A 233 -13.27 48.11 18.34
C ARG A 233 -14.44 48.39 19.29
N PRO A 234 -15.70 48.46 18.81
CA PRO A 234 -16.83 48.61 19.72
C PRO A 234 -16.99 47.36 20.58
N ALA A 235 -17.38 47.57 21.85
CA ALA A 235 -17.68 46.49 22.79
C ALA A 235 -18.70 45.53 22.17
N ARG A 236 -18.42 44.23 22.21
CA ARG A 236 -19.35 43.20 21.73
C ARG A 236 -20.63 43.27 22.56
N ARG A 237 -21.75 43.58 21.91
CA ARG A 237 -23.08 43.22 22.42
C ARG A 237 -23.25 41.72 22.20
N GLU A 238 -23.74 41.02 23.23
CA GLU A 238 -24.17 39.63 23.12
C GLU A 238 -25.33 39.52 22.13
N PRO A 239 -25.29 38.62 21.14
CA PRO A 239 -26.43 38.37 20.29
C PRO A 239 -27.44 37.45 20.97
N GLU A 240 -28.71 37.87 20.99
CA GLU A 240 -29.86 37.04 21.35
C GLU A 240 -29.90 35.72 20.55
N VAL A 241 -30.11 34.62 21.27
CA VAL A 241 -30.26 33.27 20.72
C VAL A 241 -31.62 33.15 20.04
N LYS A 242 -31.65 33.21 18.71
CA LYS A 242 -32.76 32.64 17.91
C LYS A 242 -32.42 31.19 17.57
N THR A 243 -33.26 30.28 18.06
CA THR A 243 -33.17 28.82 17.90
C THR A 243 -33.29 28.39 16.43
N PRO A 244 -32.35 27.62 15.87
CA PRO A 244 -32.60 26.78 14.71
C PRO A 244 -32.90 25.34 15.15
N ALA A 245 -33.82 24.71 14.42
CA ALA A 245 -34.35 23.36 14.66
C ALA A 245 -33.26 22.27 14.68
N HIS A 246 -33.41 21.35 15.63
CA HIS A 246 -32.83 20.01 15.74
C HIS A 246 -31.38 19.81 15.27
N ARG A 247 -30.42 20.00 16.18
CA ARG A 247 -29.09 19.38 16.09
C ARG A 247 -29.24 17.89 16.41
N PRO A 248 -28.78 16.94 15.58
CA PRO A 248 -28.67 15.55 16.03
C PRO A 248 -27.63 15.48 17.16
N PRO A 249 -27.80 14.59 18.16
CA PRO A 249 -26.83 14.43 19.23
C PRO A 249 -25.46 14.02 18.65
N PRO A 250 -24.34 14.32 19.34
CA PRO A 250 -23.04 13.81 18.93
C PRO A 250 -23.12 12.29 18.85
N LEU A 251 -22.69 11.72 17.72
CA LEU A 251 -22.50 10.28 17.60
C LEU A 251 -21.41 9.90 18.60
N HIS A 252 -21.80 9.19 19.66
CA HIS A 252 -20.86 8.46 20.49
C HIS A 252 -20.29 7.33 19.64
N ASP A 253 -19.00 7.39 19.35
CA ASP A 253 -18.28 6.29 18.75
C ASP A 253 -17.94 5.27 19.87
N PRO A 254 -18.53 4.06 19.87
CA PRO A 254 -18.17 3.02 20.82
C PRO A 254 -16.87 2.29 20.44
N ALA A 255 -16.20 2.65 19.34
CA ALA A 255 -15.00 1.99 18.84
C ALA A 255 -13.70 2.78 19.09
N ALA A 256 -13.72 3.80 19.95
CA ALA A 256 -12.52 4.49 20.40
C ALA A 256 -11.86 3.75 21.58
N THR A 257 -11.36 2.54 21.32
CA THR A 257 -10.31 1.91 22.15
C THR A 257 -9.40 1.06 21.27
N ASP A 258 -8.15 1.49 21.17
CA ASP A 258 -6.92 0.84 20.70
C ASP A 258 -7.01 -0.35 19.75
N ALA A 259 -6.64 -0.07 18.50
CA ALA A 259 -6.39 -1.03 17.45
C ALA A 259 -5.12 -1.87 17.73
N HIS A 260 -5.27 -2.94 18.50
CA HIS A 260 -4.45 -4.15 18.39
C HIS A 260 -5.34 -5.31 17.96
N THR A 261 -5.79 -5.36 16.70
CA THR A 261 -6.51 -6.56 16.22
C THR A 261 -6.22 -6.83 14.75
N VAL A 262 -4.99 -7.24 14.43
CA VAL A 262 -4.79 -8.28 13.41
C VAL A 262 -3.50 -9.07 13.69
N LEU A 263 -3.44 -9.80 14.81
CA LEU A 263 -2.54 -10.95 14.97
C LEU A 263 -3.04 -11.72 16.19
N PHE A 264 -3.43 -12.99 15.96
CA PHE A 264 -4.08 -13.93 16.89
C PHE A 264 -5.61 -13.80 16.97
N ASP A 265 -6.31 -14.87 16.59
CA ASP A 265 -7.75 -15.15 16.82
C ASP A 265 -8.14 -15.23 18.32
N GLU A 266 -7.41 -14.56 19.22
CA GLU A 266 -7.73 -14.52 20.65
C GLU A 266 -8.51 -13.23 20.94
N PRO A 267 -9.75 -13.32 21.42
CA PRO A 267 -10.57 -12.13 21.68
C PRO A 267 -9.94 -11.29 22.79
N ILE A 268 -9.92 -9.97 22.60
CA ILE A 268 -9.31 -9.03 23.54
C ILE A 268 -10.38 -8.50 24.48
N PRO A 269 -10.30 -8.80 25.79
CA PRO A 269 -11.26 -8.34 26.77
C PRO A 269 -11.01 -6.88 27.15
N GLU A 270 -12.07 -6.12 27.41
CA GLU A 270 -12.03 -4.69 27.71
C GLU A 270 -12.21 -4.37 29.22
N VAL A 271 -11.87 -3.14 29.59
CA VAL A 271 -12.10 -2.64 30.96
C VAL A 271 -13.59 -2.60 31.26
N GLY A 272 -14.00 -3.27 32.33
CA GLY A 272 -15.40 -3.42 32.70
C GLY A 272 -15.96 -4.83 32.49
N GLU A 273 -15.30 -5.63 31.63
CA GLU A 273 -15.64 -7.02 31.36
C GLU A 273 -15.03 -7.97 32.40
N TYR A 274 -15.25 -9.28 32.24
CA TYR A 274 -14.88 -10.27 33.24
C TYR A 274 -13.97 -11.37 32.66
N LEU A 275 -12.95 -11.76 33.42
CA LEU A 275 -12.14 -12.96 33.14
C LEU A 275 -12.54 -14.09 34.08
N ASP A 276 -12.78 -15.28 33.54
CA ASP A 276 -12.96 -16.50 34.32
C ASP A 276 -11.63 -17.24 34.44
N HIS A 277 -10.92 -16.95 35.54
CA HIS A 277 -9.58 -17.49 35.79
C HIS A 277 -9.61 -18.66 36.77
N ARG A 278 -8.96 -19.77 36.43
CA ARG A 278 -9.00 -21.03 37.20
C ARG A 278 -8.74 -20.88 38.72
N GLN A 279 -7.83 -20.01 39.14
CA GLN A 279 -7.51 -19.80 40.56
C GLN A 279 -8.35 -18.72 41.25
N PHE A 280 -8.93 -17.81 40.47
CA PHE A 280 -9.49 -16.55 40.97
C PHE A 280 -11.01 -16.46 40.74
N GLY A 281 -11.56 -17.38 39.95
CA GLY A 281 -12.95 -17.35 39.49
C GLY A 281 -13.19 -16.17 38.54
N VAL A 282 -14.46 -15.78 38.43
CA VAL A 282 -14.91 -14.68 37.58
C VAL A 282 -14.52 -13.33 38.21
N CYS A 283 -13.52 -12.68 37.62
CA CYS A 283 -12.95 -11.42 38.09
C CYS A 283 -13.26 -10.29 37.12
N LYS A 284 -13.57 -9.10 37.63
CA LYS A 284 -13.80 -7.92 36.79
C LYS A 284 -12.49 -7.25 36.41
N ILE A 285 -12.32 -6.88 35.16
CA ILE A 285 -11.22 -6.04 34.71
C ILE A 285 -11.49 -4.60 35.15
N GLU A 286 -10.65 -4.07 36.04
CA GLU A 286 -10.77 -2.67 36.49
C GLU A 286 -9.85 -1.72 35.72
N ARG A 287 -8.72 -2.23 35.23
CA ARG A 287 -7.72 -1.45 34.50
C ARG A 287 -6.87 -2.38 33.65
N MET A 288 -6.44 -1.89 32.50
CA MET A 288 -5.43 -2.50 31.64
C MET A 288 -4.30 -1.49 31.44
N ASP A 289 -3.07 -1.98 31.39
CA ASP A 289 -1.88 -1.21 31.11
C ASP A 289 -1.30 -1.63 29.74
N ASP A 290 -0.59 -0.72 29.08
CA ASP A 290 -0.06 -0.88 27.72
C ASP A 290 0.95 -2.04 27.59
N ASP A 291 1.56 -2.46 28.70
CA ASP A 291 2.49 -3.61 28.79
C ASP A 291 1.77 -4.99 28.89
N GLY A 292 0.48 -5.05 28.56
CA GLY A 292 -0.34 -6.28 28.67
C GLY A 292 -0.69 -6.66 30.12
N GLY A 293 -0.55 -5.72 31.06
CA GLY A 293 -0.92 -5.88 32.47
C GLY A 293 -2.42 -5.65 32.69
N VAL A 294 -3.08 -6.52 33.46
CA VAL A 294 -4.53 -6.41 33.75
C VAL A 294 -4.76 -6.47 35.24
N LEU A 295 -5.40 -5.42 35.77
CA LEU A 295 -5.82 -5.35 37.18
C LEU A 295 -7.20 -5.96 37.33
N LEU A 296 -7.23 -7.15 37.93
CA LEU A 296 -8.45 -7.88 38.22
C LEU A 296 -8.98 -7.57 39.60
N ARG A 297 -10.29 -7.30 39.71
CA ARG A 297 -11.03 -7.30 40.97
C ARG A 297 -11.79 -8.62 41.14
N MET A 298 -11.43 -9.34 42.18
CA MET A 298 -12.07 -10.57 42.63
C MET A 298 -13.48 -10.32 43.21
N PRO A 299 -14.33 -11.35 43.30
CA PRO A 299 -15.64 -11.24 43.98
C PRO A 299 -15.55 -10.78 45.44
N ASP A 300 -14.46 -11.11 46.13
CA ASP A 300 -14.18 -10.72 47.51
C ASP A 300 -13.56 -9.30 47.65
N LYS A 301 -13.57 -8.51 46.57
CA LYS A 301 -13.00 -7.16 46.46
C LYS A 301 -11.47 -7.08 46.52
N ARG A 302 -10.73 -8.19 46.62
CA ARG A 302 -9.27 -8.18 46.46
C ARG A 302 -8.91 -7.81 45.02
N LYS A 303 -7.79 -7.11 44.86
CA LYS A 303 -7.25 -6.73 43.56
C LYS A 303 -5.97 -7.49 43.27
N LYS A 304 -5.78 -7.93 42.04
CA LYS A 304 -4.57 -8.63 41.60
C LYS A 304 -4.17 -8.17 40.21
N LEU A 305 -2.92 -7.75 40.08
CA LEU A 305 -2.31 -7.48 38.77
C LEU A 305 -1.78 -8.80 38.20
N ILE A 306 -2.18 -9.10 36.98
CA ILE A 306 -1.70 -10.26 36.21
C ILE A 306 -1.25 -9.79 34.83
N LYS A 307 -0.36 -10.54 34.16
CA LYS A 307 -0.06 -10.31 32.75
C LYS A 307 -1.01 -11.13 31.89
N LEU A 308 -1.66 -10.51 30.91
CA LEU A 308 -2.58 -11.21 30.01
C LEU A 308 -1.81 -12.07 29.00
N ASP A 309 -0.59 -11.68 28.62
CA ASP A 309 0.25 -12.39 27.63
C ASP A 309 0.58 -13.84 27.99
N VAL A 310 0.61 -14.15 29.30
CA VAL A 310 0.87 -15.51 29.81
C VAL A 310 -0.40 -16.36 29.88
N LEU A 311 -1.54 -15.77 29.53
CA LEU A 311 -2.84 -16.41 29.45
C LEU A 311 -3.29 -16.45 27.99
N GLN A 312 -4.02 -17.50 27.64
CA GLN A 312 -4.77 -17.62 26.41
C GLN A 312 -6.23 -17.29 26.73
N VAL A 313 -6.75 -16.25 26.07
CA VAL A 313 -8.14 -15.81 26.19
C VAL A 313 -9.00 -16.60 25.21
N GLN A 314 -10.12 -17.16 25.68
CA GLN A 314 -11.07 -17.92 24.87
C GLN A 314 -12.31 -17.08 24.52
N GLU A 315 -13.12 -17.57 23.58
CA GLU A 315 -14.37 -16.92 23.16
C GLU A 315 -15.27 -16.57 24.37
N PRO A 316 -15.84 -15.35 24.39
CA PRO A 316 -16.65 -14.91 25.51
C PRO A 316 -17.99 -15.64 25.57
N ARG A 317 -18.47 -15.84 26.80
CA ARG A 317 -19.85 -16.21 27.09
C ARG A 317 -20.60 -15.05 27.72
N ILE A 318 -21.88 -14.93 27.40
CA ILE A 318 -22.76 -13.88 27.95
C ILE A 318 -23.59 -14.50 29.08
N GLU A 319 -23.45 -13.97 30.30
CA GLU A 319 -24.26 -14.35 31.45
C GLU A 319 -24.98 -13.12 32.02
N GLY A 320 -26.27 -12.99 31.69
CA GLY A 320 -27.06 -11.80 32.02
C GLY A 320 -26.51 -10.56 31.31
N ASN A 321 -26.04 -9.56 32.07
CA ASN A 321 -25.42 -8.34 31.55
C ASN A 321 -23.88 -8.34 31.70
N ARG A 322 -23.26 -9.52 31.72
CA ARG A 322 -21.81 -9.69 31.87
C ARG A 322 -21.25 -10.44 30.67
N ILE A 323 -20.20 -9.89 30.07
CA ILE A 323 -19.36 -10.56 29.09
C ILE A 323 -18.19 -11.20 29.85
N ILE A 324 -18.06 -12.52 29.75
CA ILE A 324 -17.11 -13.30 30.53
C ILE A 324 -16.20 -14.09 29.60
N TYR A 325 -14.89 -13.85 29.68
CA TYR A 325 -13.87 -14.51 28.89
C TYR A 325 -13.18 -15.61 29.72
N PRO A 326 -13.31 -16.89 29.34
CA PRO A 326 -12.53 -17.96 29.97
C PRO A 326 -11.04 -17.80 29.64
N VAL A 327 -10.17 -17.94 30.63
CA VAL A 327 -8.71 -17.85 30.43
C VAL A 327 -8.00 -19.12 30.87
N ARG A 328 -6.99 -19.53 30.09
CA ARG A 328 -6.12 -20.69 30.40
C ARG A 328 -4.65 -20.29 30.37
N PRO A 329 -3.77 -20.91 31.17
CA PRO A 329 -2.33 -20.67 31.05
C PRO A 329 -1.84 -20.99 29.63
N ARG A 330 -1.08 -20.08 29.02
CA ARG A 330 -0.46 -20.30 27.71
C ARG A 330 0.68 -21.31 27.89
N GLY A 331 0.66 -22.41 27.12
CA GLY A 331 1.71 -23.44 27.19
C GLY A 331 3.10 -22.89 26.83
N PRO A 332 4.20 -23.58 27.20
CA PRO A 332 5.54 -23.11 26.88
C PRO A 332 5.69 -22.98 25.35
N ARG A 333 6.00 -21.77 24.88
CA ARG A 333 6.33 -21.53 23.46
C ARG A 333 7.52 -22.42 23.12
N LYS A 334 7.34 -23.40 22.23
CA LYS A 334 8.48 -24.13 21.64
C LYS A 334 9.25 -23.10 20.81
N ALA A 335 10.48 -22.82 21.26
CA ALA A 335 11.47 -22.03 20.55
C ALA A 335 11.90 -22.73 19.27
#